data_AF-A0A2U2PHN1-F1
#
_entry.id   AF-A0A2U2PHN1-F1
#
_cell.length_a   1.000
_cell.length_b   1.000
_cell.length_c   1.000
_cell.angle_alpha   90.00
_cell.angle_beta   90.00
_cell.angle_gamma   90.00
#
_symmetry.space_group_name_H-M   'P 1'
#
loop_
_entity.id
_entity.type
_entity.pdbx_description
1 polymer ?
#
loop_
_entity_poly.entity_id
_entity_poly.type
_entity_poly.pdbx_seq_one_letter_code
_entity_poly.pdbx_strand_id
1 'polypeptide(L)'
;MDRKAIVITRSEDGKRCIAVDQSNYEVILAFLGADKRHKSKFRDIANVILNGLRNTELYDKEEPDAKSKGVRAMKFFKGQENARIYCREVTREDKTFVIIASELLESKKTQKINQKILNIIHRVASYDYKEIIDPS
;
A
#
# COMPACT_ATOMS: atom_id res chain seq x y z
N MET A 1 -10.25 10.46 8.56
CA MET A 1 -9.54 10.17 9.84
C MET A 1 -8.13 10.67 9.66
N ASP A 2 -7.68 11.57 10.52
CA ASP A 2 -6.33 12.14 10.40
C ASP A 2 -5.29 11.06 10.69
N ARG A 3 -4.32 10.93 9.78
CA ARG A 3 -3.25 9.94 9.83
C ARG A 3 -1.91 10.59 9.49
N LYS A 4 -0.85 9.89 9.85
CA LYS A 4 0.53 10.19 9.45
C LYS A 4 1.13 8.97 8.76
N ALA A 5 2.13 9.18 7.92
CA ALA A 5 2.86 8.11 7.26
C ALA A 5 4.37 8.36 7.29
N ILE A 6 5.16 7.30 7.27
CA ILE A 6 6.63 7.35 7.29
C ILE A 6 7.14 6.76 5.98
N VAL A 7 7.95 7.52 5.22
CA VAL A 7 8.56 7.05 3.97
C VAL A 7 9.57 5.95 4.28
N ILE A 8 9.55 4.87 3.50
CA ILE A 8 10.45 3.72 3.65
C ILE A 8 11.32 3.48 2.41
N THR A 9 10.92 4.00 1.25
CA THR A 9 11.73 3.95 0.02
C THR A 9 11.25 4.99 -1.00
N ARG A 10 12.12 5.39 -1.93
CA ARG A 10 11.89 6.45 -2.91
C ARG A 10 12.53 6.09 -4.25
N SER A 11 11.98 6.60 -5.34
CA SER A 11 12.58 6.52 -6.68
C SER A 11 13.83 7.39 -6.76
N GLU A 12 14.75 7.04 -7.65
CA GLU A 12 16.01 7.80 -7.85
C GLU A 12 15.75 9.26 -8.25
N ASP A 13 14.71 9.51 -9.05
CA ASP A 13 14.30 10.84 -9.49
C ASP A 13 13.49 11.63 -8.43
N GLY A 14 13.23 11.02 -7.27
CA GLY A 14 12.47 11.60 -6.17
C GLY A 14 10.98 11.78 -6.41
N LYS A 15 10.45 11.46 -7.60
CA LYS A 15 9.06 11.73 -7.97
C LYS A 15 8.06 10.77 -7.36
N ARG A 16 8.52 9.61 -6.86
CA ARG A 16 7.68 8.60 -6.23
C ARG A 16 8.29 8.11 -4.93
N CYS A 17 7.45 7.86 -3.93
CA CYS A 17 7.88 7.15 -2.73
C CYS A 17 6.80 6.20 -2.21
N ILE A 18 7.25 5.24 -1.41
CA ILE A 18 6.39 4.35 -0.65
C ILE A 18 6.55 4.72 0.81
N ALA A 19 5.42 4.96 1.46
CA ALA A 19 5.32 5.21 2.89
C ALA A 19 4.47 4.15 3.55
N VAL A 20 4.56 4.04 4.87
CA VAL A 20 3.74 3.16 5.69
C VAL A 20 2.96 4.02 6.68
N ASP A 21 1.67 3.74 6.84
CA ASP A 21 0.83 4.38 7.85
C ASP A 21 1.45 4.21 9.24
N GLN A 22 1.58 5.31 9.98
CA GLN A 22 2.27 5.31 11.27
C GLN A 22 1.56 4.40 12.30
N SER A 23 0.24 4.33 12.28
CA SER A 23 -0.51 3.49 13.22
C SER A 23 -0.40 2.00 12.92
N ASN A 24 -0.08 1.63 11.68
CA ASN A 24 0.12 0.24 11.25
C ASN A 24 1.59 -0.07 10.93
N TYR A 25 2.50 0.81 11.33
CA TYR A 25 3.91 0.78 10.92
C TYR A 25 4.61 -0.51 11.32
N GLU A 26 4.51 -0.88 12.60
CA GLU A 26 5.15 -2.08 13.14
C GLU A 26 4.63 -3.35 12.47
N VAL A 27 3.31 -3.48 12.32
CA VAL A 27 2.66 -4.65 11.72
C VAL A 27 3.06 -4.80 10.25
N ILE A 28 3.03 -3.69 9.49
CA ILE A 28 3.37 -3.72 8.07
C ILE A 28 4.87 -4.00 7.89
N LEU A 29 5.76 -3.34 8.63
CA LEU A 29 7.19 -3.61 8.52
C LEU A 29 7.56 -5.03 8.97
N ALA A 30 6.93 -5.56 10.02
CA ALA A 30 7.10 -6.95 10.42
C ALA A 30 6.72 -7.90 9.29
N PHE A 31 5.59 -7.67 8.61
CA PHE A 31 5.17 -8.46 7.45
C PHE A 31 6.14 -8.33 6.26
N LEU A 32 6.53 -7.10 5.89
CA LEU A 32 7.46 -6.86 4.78
C LEU A 32 8.85 -7.46 5.06
N GLY A 33 9.24 -7.51 6.34
CA GLY A 33 10.53 -8.00 6.82
C GLY A 33 10.54 -9.45 7.29
N ALA A 34 9.42 -10.16 7.24
CA ALA A 34 9.23 -11.46 7.90
C ALA A 34 10.27 -12.51 7.49
N ASP A 35 10.53 -12.64 6.19
CA ASP A 35 11.52 -13.56 5.64
C ASP A 35 12.13 -13.04 4.33
N LYS A 36 13.08 -13.79 3.75
CA LYS A 36 13.71 -13.43 2.47
C LYS A 36 12.71 -13.29 1.33
N ARG A 37 11.64 -14.09 1.35
CA ARG A 37 10.63 -14.16 0.30
C ARG A 37 9.74 -12.92 0.33
N HIS A 38 9.30 -12.47 1.50
CA HIS A 38 8.56 -11.22 1.73
C HIS A 38 9.39 -10.01 1.31
N LYS A 39 10.65 -9.93 1.75
CA LYS A 39 11.58 -8.86 1.37
C LYS A 39 11.77 -8.78 -0.15
N SER A 40 11.99 -9.93 -0.80
CA SER A 40 12.14 -9.98 -2.26
C SER A 40 10.86 -9.55 -2.96
N LYS A 41 9.70 -10.05 -2.51
CA LYS A 41 8.41 -9.73 -3.12
C LYS A 41 8.06 -8.25 -2.99
N PHE A 42 8.33 -7.67 -1.82
CA PHE A 42 8.17 -6.24 -1.60
C PHE A 42 9.07 -5.43 -2.54
N ARG A 43 10.33 -5.84 -2.71
CA ARG A 43 11.26 -5.18 -3.65
C ARG A 43 10.72 -5.19 -5.08
N ASP A 44 10.17 -6.31 -5.54
CA ASP A 44 9.57 -6.40 -6.88
C ASP A 44 8.38 -5.43 -7.03
N ILE A 45 7.49 -5.38 -6.03
CA ILE A 45 6.34 -4.48 -6.01
C ILE A 45 6.80 -3.02 -5.95
N ALA A 46 7.78 -2.72 -5.10
CA ALA A 46 8.34 -1.39 -4.95
C ALA A 46 8.99 -0.93 -6.26
N ASN A 47 9.73 -1.79 -6.95
CA ASN A 47 10.31 -1.48 -8.24
C ASN A 47 9.25 -1.15 -9.29
N VAL A 48 8.13 -1.88 -9.34
CA VAL A 48 7.01 -1.55 -10.23
C VAL A 48 6.47 -0.15 -9.91
N ILE A 49 6.22 0.14 -8.64
CA ILE A 49 5.63 1.40 -8.19
C ILE A 49 6.58 2.58 -8.46
N LEU A 50 7.82 2.49 -7.99
CA LEU A 50 8.81 3.57 -8.04
C LEU A 50 9.22 3.93 -9.47
N ASN A 51 9.27 2.94 -10.36
CA ASN A 51 9.54 3.17 -11.79
C ASN A 51 8.28 3.56 -12.59
N GLY A 52 7.11 3.67 -11.95
CA GLY A 52 5.86 4.03 -12.63
C GLY A 52 5.39 2.98 -13.63
N LEU A 53 5.80 1.72 -13.46
CA LEU A 53 5.42 0.63 -14.34
C LEU A 53 4.01 0.14 -13.99
N ARG A 54 3.29 -0.35 -14.99
CA ARG A 54 1.97 -0.96 -14.80
C ARG A 54 2.12 -2.47 -14.68
N ASN A 55 1.84 -3.02 -13.50
CA ASN A 55 1.73 -4.46 -13.28
C ASN A 55 0.57 -4.78 -12.34
N THR A 56 -0.58 -5.14 -12.90
CA THR A 56 -1.83 -5.42 -12.17
C THR A 56 -1.77 -6.70 -11.33
N GLU A 57 -0.78 -7.57 -11.56
CA GLU A 57 -0.56 -8.76 -10.74
C GLU A 57 0.16 -8.44 -9.43
N LEU A 58 0.89 -7.32 -9.37
CA LEU A 58 1.68 -6.89 -8.21
C LEU A 58 1.07 -5.68 -7.50
N TYR A 59 0.50 -4.74 -8.26
CA TYR A 59 -0.08 -3.51 -7.72
C TYR A 59 -1.25 -3.02 -8.59
N ASP A 60 -2.44 -2.94 -8.00
CA ASP A 60 -3.66 -2.72 -8.78
C ASP A 60 -4.73 -1.95 -8.01
N LYS A 61 -5.74 -1.46 -8.73
CA LYS A 61 -6.89 -0.78 -8.17
C LYS A 61 -7.80 -1.73 -7.40
N GLU A 62 -8.30 -1.27 -6.25
CA GLU A 62 -9.28 -1.98 -5.42
C GLU A 62 -10.42 -1.00 -5.07
N GLU A 63 -11.12 -0.52 -6.11
CA GLU A 63 -12.19 0.48 -6.04
C GLU A 63 -13.55 -0.12 -6.45
N PRO A 64 -14.18 -0.98 -5.62
CA PRO A 64 -15.47 -1.59 -5.96
C PRO A 64 -16.64 -0.59 -6.08
N ASP A 65 -16.50 0.63 -5.55
CA ASP A 65 -17.55 1.65 -5.54
C ASP A 65 -16.97 3.08 -5.46
N ALA A 66 -17.84 4.09 -5.46
CA ALA A 66 -17.41 5.49 -5.38
C ALA A 66 -16.72 5.86 -4.05
N LYS A 67 -16.97 5.13 -2.96
CA LYS A 67 -16.38 5.39 -1.64
C LYS A 67 -14.95 4.90 -1.52
N SER A 68 -14.51 4.07 -2.46
CA SER A 68 -13.20 3.43 -2.46
C SER A 68 -12.18 4.08 -3.39
N LYS A 69 -12.50 5.27 -3.94
CA LYS A 69 -11.65 5.99 -4.90
C LYS A 69 -10.23 6.26 -4.37
N GLY A 70 -9.24 5.91 -5.18
CA GLY A 70 -7.81 6.03 -4.92
C GLY A 70 -7.29 5.03 -3.89
N VAL A 71 -7.96 3.88 -3.76
CA VAL A 71 -7.47 2.71 -3.03
C VAL A 71 -6.88 1.70 -4.00
N ARG A 72 -5.69 1.22 -3.66
CA ARG A 72 -4.99 0.16 -4.37
C ARG A 72 -4.57 -0.95 -3.44
N ALA A 73 -4.06 -2.05 -3.98
CA ALA A 73 -3.41 -3.08 -3.17
C ALA A 73 -2.10 -3.55 -3.76
N MET A 74 -1.08 -3.68 -2.89
CA MET A 74 0.09 -4.52 -3.13
C MET A 74 -0.33 -5.99 -2.95
N LYS A 75 -0.06 -6.82 -3.95
CA LYS A 75 -0.52 -8.21 -4.01
C LYS A 75 0.65 -9.16 -3.71
N PHE A 76 0.65 -9.74 -2.51
CA PHE A 76 1.65 -10.71 -2.10
C PHE A 76 1.15 -12.12 -2.36
N PHE A 77 1.98 -12.94 -3.02
CA PHE A 77 1.80 -14.38 -3.23
C PHE A 77 0.38 -14.79 -3.65
N LYS A 78 -0.16 -14.14 -4.71
CA LYS A 78 -1.47 -14.48 -5.30
C LYS A 78 -1.52 -15.99 -5.62
N GLY A 79 -2.59 -16.66 -5.17
CA GLY A 79 -2.75 -18.11 -5.31
C GLY A 79 -2.11 -18.96 -4.20
N GLN A 80 -1.41 -18.33 -3.24
CA GLN A 80 -0.89 -18.97 -2.04
C GLN A 80 -1.44 -18.24 -0.79
N GLU A 81 -0.57 -17.61 0.02
CA GLU A 81 -0.99 -16.79 1.17
C GLU A 81 -2.00 -15.70 0.75
N ASN A 82 -1.83 -15.15 -0.45
CA ASN A 82 -2.71 -14.15 -1.05
C ASN A 82 -2.93 -12.93 -0.13
N ALA A 83 -1.87 -12.51 0.56
CA ALA A 83 -1.87 -11.35 1.42
C ALA A 83 -2.00 -10.06 0.60
N ARG A 84 -2.66 -9.05 1.17
CA ARG A 84 -2.85 -7.74 0.56
C ARG A 84 -2.47 -6.64 1.52
N ILE A 85 -1.68 -5.69 1.04
CA ILE A 85 -1.53 -4.40 1.72
C ILE A 85 -2.36 -3.41 0.92
N TYR A 86 -3.44 -2.92 1.54
CA TYR A 86 -4.27 -1.87 0.97
C TYR A 86 -3.59 -0.52 1.15
N CYS A 87 -3.55 0.24 0.07
CA CYS A 87 -2.79 1.46 -0.04
C CYS A 87 -3.68 2.65 -0.39
N ARG A 88 -3.28 3.82 0.10
CA ARG A 88 -3.78 5.11 -0.34
C ARG A 88 -2.76 5.77 -1.26
N GLU A 89 -3.20 6.25 -2.42
CA GLU A 89 -2.38 7.11 -3.29
C GLU A 89 -2.62 8.58 -2.93
N VAL A 90 -1.54 9.34 -2.68
CA VAL A 90 -1.58 10.76 -2.32
C VAL A 90 -0.50 11.50 -3.12
N THR A 91 -0.79 12.72 -3.57
CA THR A 91 0.21 13.61 -4.18
C THR A 91 0.53 14.73 -3.21
N ARG A 92 1.80 14.88 -2.84
CA ARG A 92 2.29 16.00 -2.03
C ARG A 92 2.26 17.31 -2.82
N GLU A 93 2.38 18.44 -2.12
CA GLU A 93 2.43 19.78 -2.74
C GLU A 93 3.61 19.94 -3.73
N ASP A 94 4.74 19.29 -3.44
CA ASP A 94 5.94 19.23 -4.29
C ASP A 94 5.77 18.32 -5.53
N LYS A 95 4.56 17.81 -5.76
CA LYS A 95 4.19 16.86 -6.84
C LYS A 95 4.76 15.45 -6.68
N THR A 96 5.38 15.12 -5.55
CA THR A 96 5.80 13.76 -5.24
C THR A 96 4.58 12.86 -5.09
N PHE A 97 4.56 11.74 -5.81
CA PHE A 97 3.49 10.74 -5.74
C PHE A 97 3.81 9.70 -4.67
N VAL A 98 2.99 9.64 -3.64
CA VAL A 98 3.19 8.79 -2.46
C VAL A 98 2.19 7.65 -2.46
N ILE A 99 2.70 6.43 -2.38
CA ILE A 99 1.91 5.24 -2.13
C ILE A 99 2.03 4.90 -0.65
N ILE A 100 0.95 5.05 0.10
CA ILE A 100 0.94 4.79 1.53
C ILE A 100 0.37 3.40 1.76
N ALA A 101 1.21 2.47 2.23
CA ALA A 101 0.78 1.17 2.75
C ALA A 101 0.00 1.38 4.05
N SER A 102 -1.32 1.24 3.98
CA SER A 102 -2.22 1.63 5.07
C SER A 102 -2.66 0.45 5.92
N GLU A 103 -3.09 -0.67 5.33
CA GLU A 103 -3.61 -1.80 6.11
C GLU A 103 -3.24 -3.15 5.51
N LEU A 104 -2.85 -4.09 6.39
CA LEU A 104 -2.54 -5.47 6.03
C LEU A 104 -3.78 -6.36 6.16
N LEU A 105 -4.04 -7.14 5.12
CA LEU A 105 -4.87 -8.34 5.14
C LEU A 105 -3.95 -9.54 4.90
N GLU A 106 -3.66 -10.31 5.95
CA GLU A 106 -2.73 -11.44 5.91
C GLU A 106 -3.12 -12.53 4.91
N SER A 107 -4.42 -12.71 4.65
CA SER A 107 -4.87 -13.65 3.62
C SER A 107 -6.24 -13.28 3.08
N LYS A 108 -6.30 -13.06 1.77
CA LYS A 108 -7.56 -12.93 1.04
C LYS A 108 -8.11 -14.32 0.70
N LYS A 109 -9.04 -14.80 1.52
CA LYS A 109 -9.66 -16.13 1.40
C LYS A 109 -10.72 -16.23 0.30
N THR A 110 -11.27 -15.10 -0.15
CA THR A 110 -12.35 -15.07 -1.15
C THR A 110 -11.87 -14.52 -2.48
N GLN A 111 -12.40 -15.05 -3.58
CA GLN A 111 -12.13 -14.48 -4.92
C GLN A 111 -12.74 -13.08 -5.04
N LYS A 112 -14.02 -12.96 -4.64
CA LYS A 112 -14.76 -11.70 -4.62
C LYS A 112 -14.46 -10.88 -3.36
N ILE A 113 -14.66 -9.56 -3.46
CA ILE A 113 -14.65 -8.66 -2.31
C ILE A 113 -15.88 -8.99 -1.46
N ASN A 114 -15.66 -9.36 -0.20
CA ASN A 114 -16.71 -9.54 0.79
C ASN A 114 -16.81 -8.30 1.68
N GLN A 115 -17.79 -8.26 2.58
CA GLN A 115 -18.01 -7.10 3.45
C GLN A 115 -16.79 -6.75 4.32
N LYS A 116 -16.05 -7.76 4.81
CA LYS A 116 -14.84 -7.53 5.61
C LYS A 116 -13.77 -6.78 4.81
N ILE A 117 -13.50 -7.23 3.58
CA ILE A 117 -12.54 -6.59 2.68
C ILE A 117 -13.03 -5.20 2.26
N LEU A 118 -14.33 -5.08 1.97
CA LEU A 118 -14.95 -3.81 1.61
C LEU A 118 -14.79 -2.77 2.72
N ASN A 119 -14.99 -3.18 3.99
CA ASN A 119 -14.79 -2.30 5.14
C ASN A 119 -13.34 -1.82 5.29
N ILE A 120 -12.35 -2.69 5.02
CA ILE A 120 -10.93 -2.30 5.00
C ILE A 120 -10.70 -1.25 3.91
N ILE A 121 -11.17 -1.52 2.70
CA ILE A 121 -11.04 -0.61 1.56
C ILE A 121 -11.67 0.75 1.86
N HIS A 122 -12.91 0.78 2.37
CA HIS A 122 -13.59 2.03 2.73
C HIS A 122 -12.87 2.79 3.84
N ARG A 123 -12.34 2.06 4.82
CA ARG A 123 -11.58 2.66 5.91
C ARG A 123 -10.29 3.29 5.38
N VAL A 124 -9.54 2.60 4.54
CA VAL A 124 -8.33 3.15 3.88
C VAL A 124 -8.66 4.36 3.00
N ALA A 125 -9.76 4.33 2.26
CA ALA A 125 -10.21 5.47 1.47
C ALA A 125 -10.55 6.70 2.33
N SER A 126 -11.01 6.49 3.56
CA SER A 126 -11.35 7.55 4.51
C SER A 126 -10.15 8.16 5.26
N TYR A 127 -8.94 7.62 5.06
CA TYR A 127 -7.73 8.13 5.68
C TYR A 127 -7.26 9.41 5.01
N ASP A 128 -7.03 10.40 5.84
CA ASP A 128 -6.59 11.74 5.47
C ASP A 128 -5.19 11.95 6.05
N TYR A 129 -4.18 11.78 5.20
CA TYR A 129 -2.78 11.83 5.61
C TYR A 129 -2.30 13.27 5.68
N LYS A 130 -2.29 13.83 6.90
CA LYS A 130 -1.90 15.21 7.18
C LYS A 130 -0.40 15.43 7.14
N GLU A 131 0.37 14.38 7.44
CA GLU A 131 1.82 14.46 7.52
C GLU A 131 2.44 13.19 6.93
N ILE A 132 3.44 13.37 6.07
CA ILE A 132 4.23 12.28 5.49
C ILE A 132 5.69 12.59 5.82
N ILE A 133 6.23 11.84 6.78
CA ILE A 133 7.54 12.03 7.38
C ILE A 133 8.57 11.32 6.51
N ASP A 134 9.62 12.03 6.08
CA ASP A 134 10.77 11.42 5.45
C ASP A 134 11.74 10.89 6.53
N PRO A 135 12.34 9.69 6.35
CA PRO A 135 13.26 9.14 7.34
C PRO A 135 14.50 10.04 7.41
N SER A 136 14.87 10.40 8.64
CA SER A 136 16.07 11.15 9.01
C SER A 136 17.34 10.32 8.91
#